data_AF-A0A531MMM5-F1
#
_entry.id   AF-A0A531MMM5-F1
#
_cell.length_a   1.000
_cell.length_b   1.000
_cell.length_c   1.000
_cell.angle_alpha   90.00
_cell.angle_beta   90.00
_cell.angle_gamma   90.00
#
_symmetry.space_group_name_H-M   'P 1'
#
loop_
_entity.id
_entity.type
_entity.pdbx_description
1 polymer ?
#
loop_
_entity_poly.entity_id
_entity_poly.type
_entity_poly.pdbx_seq_one_letter_code
_entity_poly.pdbx_strand_id
1 'polypeptide(L)'
;MATTRILEWLGRLYVGLLLAFLYLPIIIMALMSFNVSPFYQLPFEWTTDWYASLWQNDQLIAATWNSIEIAVITTIISTVLGSAASLALYRYEFPGKKALQALL
;
A
#
# COMPACT_ATOMS: atom_id res chain seq x y z
N MET A 1 30.30 24.68 0.86
CA MET A 1 30.46 23.34 1.47
C MET A 1 29.59 23.15 2.72
N ALA A 2 29.37 24.15 3.58
CA ALA A 2 28.47 24.04 4.75
C ALA A 2 26.97 24.08 4.39
N THR A 3 26.56 24.91 3.43
CA THR A 3 25.16 25.06 3.00
C THR A 3 24.57 23.79 2.41
N THR A 4 25.36 23.01 1.65
CA THR A 4 24.94 21.73 1.08
C THR A 4 24.65 20.69 2.17
N ARG A 5 25.48 20.63 3.22
CA ARG A 5 25.25 19.75 4.38
C ARG A 5 23.95 20.09 5.11
N ILE A 6 23.66 21.38 5.33
CA ILE A 6 22.42 21.79 6.01
C ILE A 6 21.19 21.39 5.19
N LEU A 7 21.21 21.62 3.88
CA LEU A 7 20.14 21.21 2.96
C LEU A 7 19.92 19.69 2.96
N GLU A 8 21.00 18.90 2.98
CA GLU A 8 20.91 17.44 3.09
C GLU A 8 20.25 17.00 4.41
N TRP A 9 20.62 17.61 5.54
CA TRP A 9 20.01 17.31 6.84
C TRP A 9 18.52 17.68 6.89
N LEU A 10 18.17 18.85 6.36
CA LEU A 10 16.77 19.28 6.25
C LEU A 10 15.96 18.34 5.34
N GLY A 11 16.53 17.92 4.21
CA GLY A 11 15.90 16.95 3.32
C GLY A 11 15.66 15.60 3.98
N ARG A 12 16.65 15.06 4.71
CA ARG A 12 16.50 13.82 5.47
C ARG A 12 15.45 13.94 6.58
N LEU A 13 15.46 15.05 7.31
CA LEU A 13 14.46 15.32 8.35
C LEU A 13 13.05 15.39 7.75
N TYR A 14 12.88 16.10 6.64
CA TYR A 14 11.59 16.21 5.95
C TYR A 14 11.07 14.85 5.49
N VAL A 15 11.90 14.05 4.81
CA VAL A 15 11.54 12.69 4.40
C VAL A 15 11.21 11.82 5.63
N GLY A 16 12.01 11.93 6.69
CA GLY A 16 11.76 11.22 7.95
C GLY A 16 10.41 11.58 8.59
N LEU A 17 10.06 12.86 8.62
CA LEU A 17 8.77 13.33 9.13
C LEU A 17 7.59 12.90 8.24
N LEU A 18 7.76 12.91 6.93
CA LEU A 18 6.75 12.43 5.98
C LEU A 18 6.50 10.93 6.17
N LEU A 19 7.56 10.14 6.28
CA LEU A 19 7.46 8.71 6.58
C LEU A 19 6.81 8.50 7.94
N ALA A 20 7.23 9.22 8.98
CA ALA A 20 6.62 9.12 10.30
C ALA A 20 5.11 9.43 10.23
N PHE A 21 4.70 10.49 9.54
CA PHE A 21 3.30 10.84 9.36
C PHE A 21 2.50 9.74 8.64
N LEU A 22 3.06 9.12 7.61
CA LEU A 22 2.41 8.04 6.86
C LEU A 22 2.30 6.74 7.67
N TYR A 23 3.36 6.37 8.38
CA TYR A 23 3.45 5.08 9.08
C TYR A 23 2.87 5.10 10.50
N LEU A 24 2.88 6.25 11.18
CA LEU A 24 2.34 6.38 12.54
C LEU A 24 0.89 5.87 12.67
N PRO A 25 -0.08 6.24 11.80
CA PRO A 25 -1.45 5.71 11.90
C PRO A 25 -1.51 4.19 11.66
N ILE A 26 -0.66 3.64 10.79
CA ILE A 26 -0.58 2.19 10.55
C ILE A 26 -0.06 1.47 11.80
N ILE A 27 0.99 2.02 12.42
CA ILE A 27 1.56 1.49 13.67
C ILE A 27 0.53 1.58 14.80
N ILE A 28 -0.18 2.70 14.94
CA ILE A 28 -1.24 2.84 15.94
C ILE A 28 -2.34 1.80 15.69
N MET A 29 -2.81 1.63 14.46
CA MET A 29 -3.81 0.61 14.13
C MET A 29 -3.32 -0.81 14.45
N ALA A 30 -2.05 -1.11 14.15
CA ALA A 30 -1.43 -2.41 14.47
C ALA A 30 -1.22 -2.62 15.98
N LEU A 31 -0.95 -1.58 16.76
CA LEU A 31 -0.86 -1.70 18.23
C LEU A 31 -2.26 -1.93 18.83
N MET A 32 -3.26 -1.24 18.30
CA MET A 32 -4.61 -1.28 18.80
C MET A 32 -5.36 -2.56 18.41
N SER A 33 -4.88 -3.33 17.42
CA SER A 33 -5.38 -4.69 17.18
C SER A 33 -5.07 -5.67 18.32
N PHE A 34 -4.16 -5.31 19.22
CA PHE A 34 -3.91 -6.03 20.47
C PHE A 34 -4.69 -5.47 21.65
N ASN A 35 -5.60 -4.51 21.45
CA ASN A 35 -6.44 -3.97 22.51
C ASN A 35 -7.76 -4.76 22.60
N VAL A 36 -8.21 -5.06 23.82
CA VAL A 36 -9.53 -5.66 24.08
C VAL A 36 -10.66 -4.78 23.55
N SER A 37 -10.54 -3.45 23.64
CA SER A 37 -11.57 -2.52 23.17
C SER A 37 -11.60 -2.40 21.64
N PRO A 38 -12.76 -2.67 20.99
CA PRO A 38 -12.91 -2.49 19.55
C PRO A 38 -13.00 -1.03 19.10
N PHE A 39 -13.18 -0.09 20.04
CA PHE A 39 -13.40 1.34 19.76
C PHE A 39 -12.22 2.23 20.15
N TYR A 40 -11.01 1.66 20.24
CA TYR A 40 -9.80 2.40 20.61
C TYR A 40 -9.89 3.10 21.98
N GLN A 41 -10.62 2.53 22.94
CA GLN A 41 -10.80 3.11 24.27
C GLN A 41 -9.60 2.79 25.19
N LEU A 42 -9.39 3.66 26.18
CA LEU A 42 -8.42 3.48 27.27
C LEU A 42 -9.16 3.06 28.55
N PRO A 43 -8.56 2.23 29.42
CA PRO A 43 -7.16 1.77 29.44
C PRO A 43 -6.82 0.74 28.35
N PHE A 44 -5.55 0.71 27.93
CA PHE A 44 -5.07 -0.29 26.97
C PHE A 44 -4.92 -1.65 27.66
N GLU A 45 -5.64 -2.64 27.16
CA GLU A 45 -5.59 -4.02 27.67
C GLU A 45 -5.12 -4.96 26.58
N TRP A 46 -4.04 -5.72 26.84
CA TRP A 46 -3.44 -6.63 25.86
C TRP A 46 -4.32 -7.88 25.65
N THR A 47 -4.63 -8.21 24.40
CA THR A 47 -5.27 -9.46 23.99
C THR A 47 -4.81 -9.91 22.59
N THR A 48 -5.03 -11.18 22.28
CA THR A 48 -4.91 -11.76 20.94
C THR A 48 -6.21 -12.43 20.47
N ASP A 49 -7.31 -12.26 21.20
CA ASP A 49 -8.57 -12.96 20.96
C ASP A 49 -9.16 -12.65 19.58
N TRP A 50 -8.92 -11.45 19.06
CA TRP A 50 -9.32 -11.06 17.71
C TRP A 50 -8.70 -11.95 16.62
N TYR A 51 -7.45 -12.38 16.81
CA TYR A 51 -6.78 -13.27 15.86
C TYR A 51 -7.32 -14.70 15.94
N ALA A 52 -7.63 -15.18 17.15
CA ALA A 52 -8.30 -16.47 17.33
C ALA A 52 -9.73 -16.47 16.77
N SER A 53 -10.46 -15.37 16.94
CA SER A 53 -11.80 -15.17 16.42
C SER A 53 -11.80 -15.07 14.88
N LEU A 54 -10.78 -14.43 14.30
CA LEU A 54 -10.59 -14.38 12.85
C LEU A 54 -10.44 -15.78 12.25
N TRP A 55 -9.72 -16.68 12.93
CA TRP A 55 -9.52 -18.05 12.45
C TRP A 55 -10.81 -18.88 12.44
N GLN A 56 -11.81 -18.48 13.21
CA GLN A 56 -13.13 -19.13 13.25
C GLN A 56 -14.15 -18.45 12.31
N ASN A 57 -13.73 -17.39 11.60
CA ASN A 57 -14.60 -16.65 10.71
C ASN A 57 -14.35 -17.04 9.24
N ASP A 58 -14.99 -18.13 8.82
CA ASP A 58 -14.87 -18.67 7.46
C ASP A 58 -15.25 -17.63 6.38
N GLN A 59 -16.18 -16.73 6.68
CA GLN A 59 -16.58 -15.68 5.74
C GLN A 59 -15.44 -14.69 5.48
N LEU A 60 -14.76 -14.21 6.54
CA LEU A 60 -13.62 -13.31 6.40
C LEU A 60 -12.42 -14.00 5.75
N ILE A 61 -12.16 -15.27 6.09
CA ILE A 61 -11.09 -16.06 5.48
C ILE A 61 -11.35 -16.24 3.98
N ALA A 62 -12.57 -16.65 3.60
CA ALA A 62 -12.94 -16.82 2.19
C ALA A 62 -12.87 -15.50 1.42
N ALA A 63 -13.34 -14.39 2.01
CA ALA A 63 -13.24 -13.07 1.40
C ALA A 63 -11.78 -12.65 1.17
N THR A 64 -10.89 -12.93 2.13
CA THR A 64 -9.45 -12.66 2.00
C THR A 64 -8.84 -13.43 0.85
N TRP A 65 -9.19 -14.72 0.71
CA TRP A 65 -8.66 -15.55 -0.37
C TRP A 65 -9.18 -15.11 -1.75
N ASN A 66 -10.46 -14.76 -1.84
CA ASN A 66 -11.04 -14.20 -3.06
C ASN A 66 -10.32 -12.91 -3.49
N SER A 67 -10.02 -12.02 -2.55
CA SER A 67 -9.25 -10.80 -2.85
C SER A 67 -7.83 -11.10 -3.35
N ILE A 68 -7.15 -12.08 -2.75
CA ILE A 68 -5.79 -12.48 -3.18
C ILE A 68 -5.83 -13.07 -4.59
N GLU A 69 -6.78 -13.97 -4.88
CA GLU A 69 -6.93 -14.58 -6.20
C GLU A 69 -7.16 -13.52 -7.28
N ILE A 70 -8.13 -12.62 -7.04
CA ILE A 70 -8.43 -11.53 -7.97
C ILE A 70 -7.22 -10.61 -8.14
N ALA A 71 -6.52 -10.27 -7.06
CA ALA A 71 -5.35 -9.40 -7.12
C ALA A 71 -4.24 -10.02 -7.98
N VAL A 72 -3.92 -11.30 -7.78
CA VAL A 72 -2.87 -12.00 -8.54
C VAL A 72 -3.21 -12.07 -10.03
N ILE A 73 -4.43 -12.50 -10.37
CA ILE A 73 -4.87 -12.59 -11.78
C ILE A 73 -4.81 -11.21 -12.43
N THR A 74 -5.32 -10.19 -11.75
CA THR A 74 -5.34 -8.80 -12.24
C THR A 74 -3.92 -8.28 -12.44
N THR A 75 -3.02 -8.47 -11.48
CA THR A 75 -1.62 -8.04 -11.59
C THR A 75 -0.95 -8.68 -12.81
N ILE A 76 -1.09 -9.98 -13.01
CA ILE A 76 -0.47 -10.67 -14.16
C ILE A 76 -0.99 -10.08 -15.48
N ILE A 77 -2.31 -9.99 -15.63
CA ILE A 77 -2.94 -9.49 -16.86
C ILE A 77 -2.53 -8.03 -17.10
N SER A 78 -2.66 -7.16 -16.10
CA SER A 78 -2.32 -5.75 -16.20
C SER A 78 -0.84 -5.53 -16.49
N THR A 79 0.07 -6.28 -15.86
CA THR A 79 1.50 -6.15 -16.12
C THR A 79 1.85 -6.61 -17.53
N VAL A 80 1.30 -7.73 -18.02
CA VAL A 80 1.58 -8.21 -19.38
C VAL A 80 1.04 -7.21 -20.41
N LEU A 81 -0.22 -6.80 -20.29
CA LEU A 81 -0.84 -5.87 -21.23
C LEU A 81 -0.20 -4.47 -21.17
N GLY A 82 0.03 -3.95 -19.97
CA GLY A 82 0.68 -2.65 -19.77
C GLY A 82 2.12 -2.62 -20.30
N SER A 83 2.89 -3.69 -20.06
CA SER A 83 4.25 -3.79 -20.59
C SER A 83 4.26 -3.91 -22.12
N ALA A 84 3.36 -4.70 -22.70
CA ALA A 84 3.23 -4.83 -24.15
C ALA A 84 2.83 -3.51 -24.81
N ALA A 85 1.87 -2.79 -24.21
CA ALA A 85 1.45 -1.47 -24.67
C ALA A 85 2.60 -0.45 -24.60
N SER A 86 3.34 -0.42 -23.48
CA SER A 86 4.53 0.43 -23.31
C SER A 86 5.58 0.15 -24.39
N LEU A 87 5.87 -1.13 -24.67
CA LEU A 87 6.83 -1.53 -25.71
C LEU A 87 6.37 -1.10 -27.11
N ALA A 88 5.09 -1.27 -27.42
CA ALA A 88 4.53 -0.88 -28.71
C ALA A 88 4.59 0.64 -28.92
N LEU A 89 4.22 1.41 -27.89
CA LEU A 89 4.30 2.87 -27.91
C LEU A 89 5.73 3.39 -28.06
N TYR A 90 6.70 2.72 -27.45
CA TYR A 90 8.11 3.11 -27.57
C TYR A 90 8.68 2.81 -28.95
N ARG A 91 8.33 1.65 -29.55
CA ARG A 91 8.98 1.18 -30.80
C ARG A 91 8.27 1.55 -32.09
N TYR A 92 6.96 1.78 -32.08
CA TYR A 92 6.18 1.98 -33.30
C TYR A 92 5.52 3.37 -33.37
N GLU A 93 5.36 3.89 -34.59
CA GLU A 93 4.56 5.09 -34.90
C GLU A 93 3.26 4.63 -35.56
N PHE A 94 2.13 4.90 -34.91
CA PHE A 94 0.79 4.53 -35.41
C PHE A 94 -0.24 5.64 -35.13
N PRO A 95 -1.29 5.77 -35.97
CA PRO A 95 -2.32 6.78 -35.77
C PRO A 95 -3.07 6.53 -34.45
N GLY A 96 -3.14 7.55 -33.59
CA GLY A 96 -3.72 7.46 -32.23
C GLY A 96 -2.71 7.36 -31.08
N LYS A 97 -1.41 7.19 -31.38
CA LYS A 97 -0.32 7.11 -30.38
C LYS A 97 -0.33 8.24 -29.34
N LYS A 98 -0.53 9.49 -29.76
CA LYS A 98 -0.54 10.66 -28.85
C LYS A 98 -1.73 10.64 -27.88
N ALA A 99 -2.89 10.17 -28.33
CA ALA A 99 -4.06 10.03 -27.46
C ALA A 99 -3.83 8.92 -26.43
N LEU A 100 -3.25 7.78 -26.86
CA LEU A 100 -2.92 6.67 -25.98
C LEU A 100 -1.83 7.03 -24.96
N GLN A 101 -0.81 7.80 -25.35
CA GLN A 101 0.21 8.34 -24.44
C GLN A 101 -0.32 9.35 -23.41
N ALA A 102 -1.43 10.04 -23.71
CA ALA A 102 -2.04 10.98 -22.77
C ALA A 102 -2.97 10.29 -21.77
N LEU A 103 -3.46 9.08 -22.10
CA LEU A 103 -4.39 8.31 -21.28
C LEU A 103 -3.69 7.29 -20.36
N LEU A 104 -2.47 6.87 -20.70
CA LEU A 104 -1.61 6.01 -19.87
C LEU A 104 -0.73 6.85 -18.95
#